data_AF-A0A0B6YGI0-F1
#
_entry.id   AF-A0A0B6YGI0-F1
#
_cell.length_a   1.000
_cell.length_b   1.000
_cell.length_c   1.000
_cell.angle_alpha   90.00
_cell.angle_beta   90.00
_cell.angle_gamma   90.00
#
_symmetry.space_group_name_H-M   'P 1'
#
loop_
_entity.id
_entity.type
_entity.pdbx_description
1 polymer ?
#
loop_
_entity_poly.entity_id
_entity_poly.type
_entity_poly.pdbx_seq_one_letter_code
_entity_poly.pdbx_strand_id
1 'polypeptide(L)'
;LINVLSHGRIAHRFLSDEKLVELWLELLNDMQGMNLNTRELSQHVEFEPDTYYAAFSAELEISASPMWSLLMCCQTPETSHFVTNMIKAATSAVAEWFEAINFQDSMKPNPYQLTFHLPLHRYLATFIMTAVKSHNMDPQLLLPDENLLKKIMVHVLQIQVCLSQIYAGMWVRNGIQIKGQAMTYIQCHFCYSMADADLYLLQL
;
A
#
# COMPACT_ATOMS: atom_id res chain seq x y z
N LEU A 1 -16.75 -10.77 4.13
CA LEU A 1 -15.55 -11.53 3.70
C LEU A 1 -14.49 -11.66 4.79
N ILE A 2 -14.23 -10.62 5.61
CA ILE A 2 -13.18 -10.60 6.65
C ILE A 2 -13.18 -11.86 7.54
N ASN A 3 -14.35 -12.33 7.96
CA ASN A 3 -14.46 -13.52 8.83
C ASN A 3 -14.15 -14.86 8.16
N VAL A 4 -14.03 -14.91 6.84
CA VAL A 4 -13.79 -16.16 6.10
C VAL A 4 -12.29 -16.43 5.96
N LEU A 5 -11.52 -15.38 5.66
CA LEU A 5 -10.06 -15.48 5.50
C LEU A 5 -9.31 -15.56 6.84
N SER A 6 -9.97 -15.35 7.97
CA SER A 6 -9.40 -15.60 9.30
C SER A 6 -9.34 -17.10 9.65
N HIS A 7 -10.03 -17.96 8.90
CA HIS A 7 -9.99 -19.41 9.13
C HIS A 7 -8.82 -20.04 8.35
N GLY A 8 -7.84 -20.59 9.07
CA GLY A 8 -6.57 -21.09 8.51
C GLY A 8 -6.71 -21.98 7.27
N ARG A 9 -7.60 -22.98 7.28
CA ARG A 9 -7.78 -23.87 6.10
C ARG A 9 -8.26 -23.12 4.85
N ILE A 10 -9.08 -22.08 5.02
CA ILE A 10 -9.60 -21.29 3.92
C ILE A 10 -8.51 -20.33 3.42
N ALA A 11 -7.81 -19.66 4.34
CA ALA A 11 -6.66 -18.82 4.02
C ALA A 11 -5.58 -19.59 3.25
N HIS A 12 -5.21 -20.79 3.72
CA HIS A 12 -4.23 -21.64 3.04
C HIS A 12 -4.72 -22.07 1.67
N ARG A 13 -6.00 -22.44 1.52
CA ARG A 13 -6.57 -22.79 0.21
C ARG A 13 -6.52 -21.61 -0.75
N PHE A 14 -6.83 -20.41 -0.27
CA PHE A 14 -6.73 -19.17 -1.04
C PHE A 14 -5.28 -18.90 -1.47
N LEU A 15 -4.32 -18.92 -0.54
CA LEU A 15 -2.91 -18.64 -0.81
C LEU A 15 -2.20 -19.75 -1.63
N SER A 16 -2.75 -20.96 -1.66
CA SER A 16 -2.25 -22.06 -2.49
C SER A 16 -2.71 -21.95 -3.95
N ASP A 17 -3.74 -21.17 -4.24
CA ASP A 17 -4.34 -21.06 -5.57
C ASP A 17 -3.84 -19.78 -6.24
N GLU A 18 -2.90 -19.95 -7.18
CA GLU A 18 -2.24 -18.85 -7.90
C GLU A 18 -3.25 -17.90 -8.54
N LYS A 19 -4.33 -18.43 -9.14
CA LYS A 19 -5.35 -17.61 -9.80
C LYS A 19 -6.15 -16.76 -8.82
N LEU A 20 -6.38 -17.26 -7.61
CA LEU A 20 -7.06 -16.49 -6.58
C LEU A 20 -6.18 -15.37 -6.04
N VAL A 21 -4.87 -15.63 -5.93
CA VAL A 21 -3.89 -14.61 -5.54
C VAL A 21 -3.78 -13.52 -6.62
N GLU A 22 -3.68 -13.91 -7.89
CA GLU A 22 -3.67 -12.97 -9.02
C GLU A 22 -4.93 -12.11 -9.06
N LEU A 23 -6.11 -12.73 -9.04
CA LEU A 23 -7.40 -12.02 -9.03
C LEU A 23 -7.52 -11.06 -7.84
N TRP A 24 -6.98 -11.44 -6.68
CA TRP A 24 -6.97 -10.58 -5.51
C TRP A 24 -6.08 -9.36 -5.72
N LEU A 25 -4.89 -9.54 -6.29
CA LEU A 25 -3.98 -8.43 -6.58
C LEU A 25 -4.51 -7.53 -7.70
N GLU A 26 -5.24 -8.07 -8.69
CA GLU A 26 -5.98 -7.27 -9.67
C GLU A 26 -7.01 -6.35 -9.00
N LEU A 27 -7.78 -6.87 -8.03
CA LEU A 27 -8.70 -6.04 -7.23
C LEU A 27 -7.96 -4.95 -6.45
N LEU A 28 -6.79 -5.25 -5.86
CA LEU A 28 -5.99 -4.25 -5.17
C LEU A 28 -5.41 -3.20 -6.13
N ASN A 29 -5.09 -3.61 -7.35
CA ASN A 29 -4.60 -2.72 -8.40
C ASN A 29 -5.63 -1.64 -8.77
N ASP A 30 -6.93 -1.94 -8.76
CA ASP A 30 -7.98 -0.94 -8.97
C ASP A 30 -8.01 0.15 -7.89
N MET A 31 -7.51 -0.15 -6.69
CA MET A 31 -7.37 0.81 -5.58
C MET A 31 -5.99 1.48 -5.54
N GLN A 32 -5.04 1.01 -6.35
CA GLN A 32 -3.67 1.50 -6.37
C GLN A 32 -3.62 2.91 -6.97
N GLY A 33 -3.33 3.90 -6.11
CA GLY A 33 -3.29 5.31 -6.49
C GLY A 33 -4.66 6.00 -6.55
N MET A 34 -5.70 5.39 -5.97
CA MET A 34 -7.04 6.01 -5.89
C MET A 34 -7.05 7.31 -5.07
N ASN A 35 -8.13 8.08 -5.17
CA ASN A 35 -8.31 9.37 -4.48
C ASN A 35 -7.11 10.32 -4.65
N LEU A 36 -6.60 10.43 -5.88
CA LEU A 36 -5.48 11.29 -6.22
C LEU A 36 -5.82 12.77 -5.97
N ASN A 37 -5.07 13.40 -5.07
CA ASN A 37 -5.13 14.83 -4.79
C ASN A 37 -4.24 15.58 -5.79
N THR A 38 -4.72 16.74 -6.26
CA THR A 38 -3.91 17.72 -6.99
C THR A 38 -3.82 19.00 -6.17
N ARG A 39 -2.62 19.54 -5.99
CA ARG A 39 -2.36 20.71 -5.15
C ARG A 39 -2.93 21.96 -5.80
N GLU A 40 -3.73 22.70 -5.05
CA GLU A 40 -4.31 23.95 -5.51
C GLU A 40 -3.31 25.10 -5.36
N LEU A 41 -3.00 25.76 -6.49
CA LEU A 41 -2.01 26.83 -6.56
C LEU A 41 -2.63 28.23 -6.73
N SER A 42 -3.88 28.30 -7.20
CA SER A 42 -4.56 29.53 -7.58
C SER A 42 -5.55 29.97 -6.49
N GLN A 43 -6.75 29.41 -6.50
CA GLN A 43 -7.85 29.73 -5.59
C GLN A 43 -8.02 28.63 -4.54
N HIS A 44 -8.64 28.99 -3.41
CA HIS A 44 -9.03 28.01 -2.41
C HIS A 44 -10.26 27.24 -2.90
N VAL A 45 -10.34 25.94 -2.60
CA VAL A 45 -11.53 25.14 -2.91
C VAL A 45 -12.73 25.64 -2.12
N GLU A 46 -13.84 25.92 -2.79
CA GLU A 46 -15.07 26.39 -2.11
C GLU A 46 -15.91 25.24 -1.55
N PHE A 47 -15.80 24.05 -2.15
CA PHE A 47 -16.52 22.85 -1.75
C PHE A 47 -15.53 21.70 -1.57
N GLU A 48 -15.56 21.11 -0.37
CA GLU A 48 -14.66 20.02 -0.01
C GLU A 48 -15.39 18.68 -0.16
N PRO A 49 -14.89 17.76 -1.01
CA PRO A 49 -15.49 16.44 -1.13
C PRO A 49 -15.06 15.55 0.05
N ASP A 50 -16.02 14.94 0.73
CA ASP A 50 -15.78 13.93 1.78
C ASP A 50 -15.44 12.53 1.23
N THR A 51 -15.19 12.42 -0.07
CA THR A 51 -14.92 11.15 -0.77
C THR A 51 -13.68 10.44 -0.26
N TYR A 52 -12.76 11.15 0.39
CA TYR A 52 -11.57 10.55 0.97
C TYR A 52 -11.90 9.56 2.10
N TYR A 53 -12.93 9.82 2.90
CA TYR A 53 -13.37 8.87 3.94
C TYR A 53 -13.75 7.53 3.32
N ALA A 54 -14.49 7.55 2.22
CA ALA A 54 -14.87 6.34 1.50
C ALA A 54 -13.63 5.60 0.95
N ALA A 55 -12.62 6.32 0.45
CA ALA A 55 -11.38 5.71 -0.05
C ALA A 55 -10.58 5.04 1.09
N PHE A 56 -10.39 5.73 2.22
CA PHE A 56 -9.72 5.13 3.39
C PHE A 56 -10.50 3.93 3.94
N SER A 57 -11.82 4.02 4.07
CA SER A 57 -12.65 2.89 4.50
C SER A 57 -12.59 1.72 3.51
N ALA A 58 -12.61 2.00 2.20
CA ALA A 58 -12.48 0.96 1.17
C ALA A 58 -11.13 0.24 1.28
N GLU A 59 -10.02 0.97 1.38
CA GLU A 59 -8.70 0.32 1.54
C GLU A 59 -8.61 -0.45 2.86
N LEU A 60 -9.15 0.07 3.96
CA LEU A 60 -9.14 -0.64 5.23
C LEU A 60 -9.92 -1.97 5.18
N GLU A 61 -11.14 -1.95 4.64
CA GLU A 61 -12.05 -3.10 4.64
C GLU A 61 -11.72 -4.12 3.55
N ILE A 62 -11.34 -3.66 2.36
CA ILE A 62 -11.08 -4.50 1.19
C ILE A 62 -9.63 -4.97 1.15
N SER A 63 -8.67 -4.12 1.54
CA SER A 63 -7.24 -4.45 1.48
C SER A 63 -6.69 -4.85 2.85
N ALA A 64 -6.63 -3.94 3.81
CA ALA A 64 -5.88 -4.15 5.04
C ALA A 64 -6.46 -5.26 5.94
N SER A 65 -7.78 -5.30 6.15
CA SER A 65 -8.41 -6.29 7.04
C SER A 65 -8.24 -7.74 6.53
N PRO A 66 -8.45 -8.04 5.23
CA PRO A 66 -8.09 -9.33 4.64
C PRO A 66 -6.60 -9.66 4.69
N MET A 67 -5.73 -8.67 4.42
CA MET A 67 -4.27 -8.83 4.48
C MET A 67 -3.83 -9.40 5.84
N TRP A 68 -4.27 -8.78 6.94
CA TRP A 68 -3.94 -9.25 8.28
C TRP A 68 -4.55 -10.61 8.59
N SER A 69 -5.77 -10.88 8.12
CA SER A 69 -6.41 -12.19 8.29
C SER A 69 -5.59 -13.31 7.65
N LEU A 70 -5.06 -13.07 6.44
CA LEU A 70 -4.18 -14.01 5.75
C LEU A 70 -2.84 -14.19 6.49
N LEU A 71 -2.21 -13.09 6.90
CA LEU A 71 -0.93 -13.11 7.60
C LEU A 71 -1.01 -13.83 8.94
N MET A 72 -2.11 -13.69 9.69
CA MET A 72 -2.33 -14.45 10.94
C MET A 72 -2.36 -15.96 10.74
N CYS A 73 -2.72 -16.42 9.55
CA CYS A 73 -2.69 -17.83 9.19
C CYS A 73 -1.30 -18.30 8.71
N CYS A 74 -0.33 -17.40 8.59
CA CYS A 74 1.00 -17.65 8.00
C CYS A 74 2.15 -17.37 8.97
N GLN A 75 2.01 -17.75 10.24
CA GLN A 75 2.99 -17.43 11.30
C GLN A 75 3.96 -18.56 11.64
N THR A 76 3.92 -19.69 10.91
CA THR A 76 4.77 -20.87 11.19
C THR A 76 5.67 -21.22 10.01
N PRO A 77 6.82 -21.88 10.22
CA PRO A 77 7.74 -22.24 9.14
C PRO A 77 7.10 -23.02 7.98
N GLU A 78 6.09 -23.84 8.26
CA GLU A 78 5.36 -24.64 7.25
C GLU A 78 4.55 -23.78 6.28
N THR A 79 4.23 -22.54 6.67
CA THR A 79 3.45 -21.59 5.86
C THR A 79 4.31 -20.62 5.04
N SER A 80 5.64 -20.73 5.12
CA SER A 80 6.61 -19.86 4.43
C SER A 80 6.41 -19.80 2.90
N HIS A 81 6.01 -20.92 2.30
CA HIS A 81 5.69 -21.01 0.88
C HIS A 81 4.56 -20.04 0.47
N PHE A 82 3.51 -19.92 1.28
CA PHE A 82 2.38 -19.02 0.99
C PHE A 82 2.81 -17.56 1.00
N VAL A 83 3.63 -17.20 1.98
CA VAL A 83 4.18 -15.84 2.09
C VAL A 83 5.08 -15.54 0.89
N THR A 84 5.96 -16.48 0.54
CA THR A 84 6.86 -16.34 -0.62
C THR A 84 6.10 -16.21 -1.94
N ASN A 85 5.03 -16.99 -2.13
CA ASN A 85 4.19 -16.88 -3.32
C ASN A 85 3.51 -15.51 -3.42
N MET A 86 2.93 -15.03 -2.31
CA MET A 86 2.31 -13.71 -2.29
C MET A 86 3.33 -12.59 -2.56
N ILE A 87 4.55 -12.69 -2.02
CA ILE A 87 5.63 -11.72 -2.32
C ILE A 87 5.91 -11.70 -3.83
N LYS A 88 6.08 -12.87 -4.47
CA LYS A 88 6.33 -12.95 -5.91
C LYS A 88 5.19 -12.36 -6.74
N ALA A 89 3.96 -12.69 -6.40
CA ALA A 89 2.77 -12.18 -7.07
C ALA A 89 2.62 -10.67 -6.88
N ALA A 90 2.78 -10.17 -5.66
CA ALA A 90 2.72 -8.73 -5.35
C ALA A 90 3.84 -7.95 -6.05
N THR A 91 5.07 -8.48 -6.09
CA THR A 91 6.17 -7.88 -6.85
C THR A 91 5.82 -7.75 -8.33
N SER A 92 5.23 -8.80 -8.93
CA SER A 92 4.81 -8.78 -10.33
C SER A 92 3.69 -7.76 -10.57
N ALA A 93 2.66 -7.74 -9.73
CA ALA A 93 1.56 -6.78 -9.81
C ALA A 93 2.04 -5.32 -9.66
N VAL A 94 2.99 -5.05 -8.77
CA VAL A 94 3.58 -3.71 -8.62
C VAL A 94 4.37 -3.32 -9.87
N ALA A 95 5.16 -4.23 -10.44
CA ALA A 95 5.90 -3.99 -11.67
C ALA A 95 4.96 -3.66 -12.84
N GLU A 96 3.93 -4.48 -13.04
CA GLU A 96 2.89 -4.29 -14.05
C GLU A 96 2.14 -2.97 -13.87
N TRP A 97 1.83 -2.58 -12.63
CA TRP A 97 1.21 -1.29 -12.36
C TRP A 97 2.12 -0.13 -12.78
N PHE A 98 3.42 -0.17 -12.46
CA PHE A 98 4.37 0.85 -12.90
C PHE A 98 4.47 0.92 -14.42
N GLU A 99 4.42 -0.21 -15.13
CA GLU A 99 4.36 -0.25 -16.59
C GLU A 99 3.05 0.38 -17.12
N ALA A 100 1.91 0.05 -16.52
CA ALA A 100 0.60 0.56 -16.91
C ALA A 100 0.47 2.08 -16.77
N ILE A 101 1.05 2.67 -15.72
CA ILE A 101 1.11 4.14 -15.55
C ILE A 101 2.28 4.77 -16.32
N ASN A 102 3.03 3.97 -17.09
CA ASN A 102 4.19 4.38 -17.86
C ASN A 102 5.28 5.06 -17.01
N PHE A 103 5.55 4.57 -15.79
CA PHE A 103 6.51 5.16 -14.87
C PHE A 103 7.97 4.83 -15.24
N GLN A 104 8.60 5.70 -16.01
CA GLN A 104 9.97 5.59 -16.50
C GLN A 104 11.01 5.94 -15.43
N ASP A 105 12.22 5.38 -15.54
CA ASP A 105 13.30 5.52 -14.55
C ASP A 105 13.78 6.98 -14.34
N SER A 106 13.62 7.83 -15.35
CA SER A 106 13.98 9.26 -15.30
C SER A 106 12.86 10.14 -14.77
N MET A 107 11.65 9.60 -14.57
CA MET A 107 10.52 10.39 -14.13
C MET A 107 10.57 10.67 -12.64
N LYS A 108 10.40 11.95 -12.33
CA LYS A 108 10.18 12.42 -10.97
C LYS A 108 8.68 12.35 -10.68
N PRO A 109 8.29 11.97 -9.46
CA PRO A 109 6.90 12.06 -9.06
C PRO A 109 6.42 13.51 -9.21
N ASN A 110 5.18 13.70 -9.65
CA ASN A 110 4.61 15.03 -9.78
C ASN A 110 4.50 15.67 -8.37
N PRO A 111 5.25 16.76 -8.07
CA PRO A 111 5.31 17.34 -6.73
C PRO A 111 3.99 18.01 -6.32
N TYR A 112 3.04 18.14 -7.24
CA TYR A 112 1.72 18.70 -6.99
C TYR A 112 0.64 17.62 -6.89
N GLN A 113 0.99 16.34 -6.92
CA GLN A 113 0.03 15.26 -6.77
C GLN A 113 0.35 14.41 -5.55
N LEU A 114 -0.70 13.84 -4.95
CA LEU A 114 -0.60 12.99 -3.77
C LEU A 114 -1.75 12.00 -3.70
N THR A 115 -1.43 10.73 -3.59
CA THR A 115 -2.37 9.69 -3.14
C THR A 115 -1.83 9.09 -1.84
N PHE A 116 -2.74 8.75 -0.92
CA PHE A 116 -2.40 8.00 0.30
C PHE A 116 -2.65 6.50 0.13
N HIS A 117 -3.07 6.04 -1.05
CA HIS A 117 -3.59 4.70 -1.28
C HIS A 117 -2.62 3.87 -2.12
N LEU A 118 -1.79 3.07 -1.45
CA LEU A 118 -0.76 2.21 -2.07
C LEU A 118 -0.91 0.73 -1.63
N PRO A 119 -2.09 0.10 -1.79
CA PRO A 119 -2.37 -1.24 -1.29
C PRO A 119 -1.38 -2.31 -1.79
N LEU A 120 -0.95 -2.26 -3.05
CA LEU A 120 0.02 -3.23 -3.58
C LEU A 120 1.39 -3.10 -2.90
N HIS A 121 1.83 -1.86 -2.65
CA HIS A 121 3.09 -1.60 -1.96
C HIS A 121 3.04 -2.15 -0.53
N ARG A 122 1.91 -1.94 0.16
CA ARG A 122 1.69 -2.36 1.55
C ARG A 122 1.53 -3.87 1.69
N TYR A 123 0.93 -4.53 0.70
CA TYR A 123 0.93 -6.00 0.62
C TYR A 123 2.36 -6.52 0.50
N LEU A 124 3.14 -6.01 -0.44
CA LEU A 124 4.55 -6.42 -0.57
C LEU A 124 5.33 -6.21 0.74
N ALA A 125 5.20 -5.03 1.35
CA ALA A 125 5.86 -4.66 2.60
C ALA A 125 5.53 -5.64 3.75
N THR A 126 4.24 -5.89 3.99
CA THR A 126 3.80 -6.68 5.14
C THR A 126 4.09 -8.16 4.98
N PHE A 127 4.04 -8.69 3.75
CA PHE A 127 4.44 -10.07 3.47
C PHE A 127 5.96 -10.25 3.56
N ILE A 128 6.78 -9.32 3.06
CA ILE A 128 8.24 -9.32 3.30
C ILE A 128 8.53 -9.27 4.80
N MET A 129 7.88 -8.37 5.54
CA MET A 129 8.03 -8.26 6.99
C MET A 129 7.73 -9.60 7.68
N THR A 130 6.67 -10.29 7.26
CA THR A 130 6.29 -11.60 7.81
C THR A 130 7.31 -12.68 7.47
N ALA A 131 7.83 -12.70 6.25
CA ALA A 131 8.90 -13.61 5.84
C ALA A 131 10.16 -13.44 6.68
N VAL A 132 10.56 -12.20 6.96
CA VAL A 132 11.72 -11.90 7.79
C VAL A 132 11.47 -12.24 9.25
N LYS A 133 10.36 -11.74 9.84
CA LYS A 133 10.10 -11.85 11.29
C LYS A 133 9.63 -13.24 11.73
N SER A 134 8.77 -13.89 10.95
CA SER A 134 8.11 -15.14 11.33
C SER A 134 8.73 -16.37 10.68
N HIS A 135 9.44 -16.21 9.54
CA HIS A 135 10.08 -17.32 8.83
C HIS A 135 11.61 -17.26 8.80
N ASN A 136 12.22 -16.23 9.39
CA ASN A 136 13.68 -16.02 9.43
C ASN A 136 14.33 -16.06 8.04
N MET A 137 13.62 -15.56 7.02
CA MET A 137 14.14 -15.47 5.66
C MET A 137 15.07 -14.27 5.52
N ASP A 138 16.12 -14.44 4.70
CA ASP A 138 17.02 -13.34 4.34
C ASP A 138 16.26 -12.31 3.47
N PRO A 139 16.16 -11.05 3.91
CA PRO A 139 15.52 -9.99 3.14
C PRO A 139 16.06 -9.89 1.71
N GLN A 140 17.37 -10.08 1.49
CA GLN A 140 17.99 -9.91 0.17
C GLN A 140 17.44 -10.88 -0.88
N LEU A 141 16.90 -12.03 -0.45
CA LEU A 141 16.29 -13.02 -1.34
C LEU A 141 14.83 -12.72 -1.68
N LEU A 142 14.23 -11.74 -1.00
CA LEU A 142 12.82 -11.38 -1.12
C LEU A 142 12.61 -10.07 -1.88
N LEU A 143 13.63 -9.21 -1.94
CA LEU A 143 13.53 -7.90 -2.54
C LEU A 143 13.39 -7.99 -4.06
N PRO A 144 12.60 -7.09 -4.67
CA PRO A 144 12.65 -6.88 -6.11
C PRO A 144 14.02 -6.36 -6.55
N ASP A 145 14.26 -6.32 -7.86
CA ASP A 145 15.48 -5.71 -8.39
C ASP A 145 15.59 -4.23 -8.00
N GLU A 146 16.82 -3.71 -8.04
CA GLU A 146 17.15 -2.36 -7.58
C GLU A 146 16.33 -1.27 -8.30
N ASN A 147 15.97 -1.46 -9.57
CA ASN A 147 15.19 -0.49 -10.33
C ASN A 147 13.75 -0.44 -9.80
N LEU A 148 13.08 -1.59 -9.72
CA LEU A 148 11.73 -1.66 -9.19
C LEU A 148 11.67 -1.19 -7.73
N LEU A 149 12.65 -1.55 -6.90
CA LEU A 149 12.72 -1.08 -5.52
C LEU A 149 12.78 0.44 -5.44
N LYS A 150 13.61 1.10 -6.26
CA LYS A 150 13.66 2.57 -6.33
C LYS A 150 12.31 3.17 -6.72
N LYS A 151 11.59 2.58 -7.68
CA LYS A 151 10.26 3.05 -8.09
C LYS A 151 9.26 2.96 -6.94
N ILE A 152 9.25 1.85 -6.20
CA ILE A 152 8.41 1.65 -5.00
C ILE A 152 8.70 2.74 -3.97
N MET A 153 9.99 2.97 -3.67
CA MET A 153 10.40 3.96 -2.67
C MET A 153 9.94 5.38 -3.02
N VAL A 154 9.92 5.75 -4.30
CA VAL A 154 9.54 7.10 -4.75
C VAL A 154 8.14 7.50 -4.30
N HIS A 155 7.14 6.61 -4.43
CA HIS A 155 5.77 6.93 -4.02
C HIS A 155 5.62 7.03 -2.49
N VAL A 156 6.30 6.15 -1.76
CA VAL A 156 6.28 6.21 -0.30
C VAL A 156 6.98 7.47 0.22
N LEU A 157 8.12 7.84 -0.37
CA LEU A 157 8.81 9.10 -0.07
C LEU A 157 7.95 10.32 -0.40
N GLN A 158 7.19 10.28 -1.50
CA GLN A 158 6.28 11.35 -1.87
C GLN A 158 5.22 11.58 -0.80
N ILE A 159 4.65 10.53 -0.20
CA ILE A 159 3.72 10.66 0.93
C ILE A 159 4.40 11.37 2.11
N GLN A 160 5.61 10.97 2.50
CA GLN A 160 6.34 11.59 3.62
C GLN A 160 6.66 13.08 3.39
N VAL A 161 7.08 13.42 2.18
CA VAL A 161 7.32 14.82 1.78
C VAL A 161 6.01 15.60 1.81
N CYS A 162 4.94 15.05 1.24
CA CYS A 162 3.66 15.75 1.19
C CYS A 162 3.03 15.92 2.57
N LEU A 163 3.14 14.96 3.49
CA LEU A 163 2.74 15.12 4.89
C LEU A 163 3.44 16.33 5.52
N SER A 164 4.77 16.41 5.36
CA SER A 164 5.56 17.54 5.84
C SER A 164 5.08 18.87 5.23
N GLN A 165 4.77 18.88 3.93
CA GLN A 165 4.23 20.06 3.25
C GLN A 165 2.83 20.45 3.75
N ILE A 166 1.94 19.48 3.99
CA ILE A 166 0.58 19.70 4.52
C ILE A 166 0.68 20.34 5.90
N TYR A 167 1.53 19.82 6.78
CA TYR A 167 1.76 20.38 8.12
C TYR A 167 2.42 21.76 8.07
N ALA A 168 3.26 22.03 7.07
CA ALA A 168 3.81 23.36 6.82
C ALA A 168 2.81 24.35 6.17
N GLY A 169 1.56 23.94 5.93
CA GLY A 169 0.52 24.79 5.34
C GLY A 169 0.64 25.00 3.83
N MET A 170 1.52 24.26 3.14
CA MET A 170 1.75 24.40 1.71
C MET A 170 0.54 23.96 0.86
N TRP A 171 -0.35 23.15 1.44
CA TRP A 171 -1.59 22.64 0.82
C TRP A 171 -2.85 23.35 1.35
N VAL A 172 -2.73 24.51 1.99
CA VAL A 172 -3.88 25.23 2.62
C VAL A 172 -5.02 25.55 1.65
N ARG A 173 -4.73 25.70 0.35
CA ARG A 173 -5.75 25.96 -0.69
C ARG A 173 -6.62 24.74 -1.00
N ASN A 174 -6.18 23.54 -0.66
CA ASN A 174 -6.91 22.28 -0.88
C ASN A 174 -8.03 22.01 0.13
N GLY A 175 -8.31 22.94 1.06
CA GLY A 175 -9.35 22.78 2.07
C GLY A 175 -8.87 22.09 3.36
N ILE A 176 -9.77 21.90 4.31
CA ILE A 176 -9.50 21.13 5.53
C ILE A 176 -9.38 19.62 5.25
N GLN A 177 -10.01 19.12 4.19
CA GLN A 177 -10.01 17.72 3.79
C GLN A 177 -8.58 17.14 3.60
N ILE A 178 -7.62 17.92 3.08
CA ILE A 178 -6.24 17.43 2.90
C ILE A 178 -5.55 17.19 4.25
N LYS A 179 -5.88 18.00 5.26
CA LYS A 179 -5.45 17.77 6.65
C LYS A 179 -6.17 16.57 7.24
N GLY A 180 -7.45 16.40 6.92
CA GLY A 180 -8.25 15.22 7.25
C GLY A 180 -7.56 13.93 6.79
N GLN A 181 -7.21 13.84 5.51
CA GLN A 181 -6.48 12.70 4.93
C GLN A 181 -5.14 12.45 5.63
N ALA A 182 -4.34 13.51 5.83
CA ALA A 182 -3.05 13.39 6.52
C ALA A 182 -3.21 12.86 7.96
N MET A 183 -4.24 13.30 8.69
CA MET A 183 -4.55 12.80 10.03
C MET A 183 -5.03 11.34 10.00
N THR A 184 -5.90 10.97 9.06
CA THR A 184 -6.41 9.60 8.91
C THR A 184 -5.27 8.62 8.60
N TYR A 185 -4.34 8.99 7.71
CA TYR A 185 -3.18 8.17 7.36
C TYR A 185 -2.30 7.79 8.56
N ILE A 186 -2.12 8.71 9.53
CA ILE A 186 -1.33 8.45 10.75
C ILE A 186 -2.16 7.99 11.94
N GLN A 187 -3.50 7.92 11.82
CA GLN A 187 -4.36 7.55 12.92
C GLN A 187 -4.20 6.06 13.25
N CYS A 188 -4.29 5.70 14.54
CA CYS A 188 -4.01 4.34 15.03
C CYS A 188 -4.74 3.20 14.30
N HIS A 189 -5.98 3.44 13.85
CA HIS A 189 -6.77 2.45 13.12
C HIS A 189 -6.21 2.12 11.72
N PHE A 190 -5.44 3.04 11.14
CA PHE A 190 -4.89 2.91 9.79
C PHE A 190 -3.36 2.76 9.79
N CYS A 191 -2.66 3.41 10.74
CA CYS A 191 -1.21 3.60 10.69
C CYS A 191 -0.45 2.28 10.55
N TYR A 192 -0.89 1.24 11.27
CA TYR A 192 -0.24 -0.06 11.23
C TYR A 192 -0.25 -0.72 9.85
N SER A 193 -1.31 -0.47 9.06
CA SER A 193 -1.47 -1.02 7.72
C SER A 193 -1.02 -0.07 6.61
N MET A 194 -0.78 1.20 6.95
CA MET A 194 -0.40 2.25 6.02
C MET A 194 0.97 2.81 6.39
N ALA A 195 1.02 3.83 7.26
CA ALA A 195 2.25 4.53 7.63
C ALA A 195 3.40 3.61 8.07
N ASP A 196 3.13 2.57 8.86
CA ASP A 196 4.16 1.66 9.36
C ASP A 196 4.68 0.73 8.25
N ALA A 197 3.80 0.26 7.35
CA ALA A 197 4.17 -0.54 6.19
C ALA A 197 4.99 0.29 5.17
N ASP A 198 4.58 1.54 4.97
CA ASP A 198 5.26 2.53 4.16
C ASP A 198 6.67 2.82 4.75
N LEU A 199 6.77 3.06 6.05
CA LEU A 199 8.07 3.22 6.74
C LEU A 199 8.94 1.97 6.63
N TYR A 200 8.36 0.77 6.72
CA TYR A 200 9.10 -0.47 6.54
C TYR A 200 9.72 -0.57 5.13
N LEU A 201 8.99 -0.20 4.08
CA LEU A 201 9.54 -0.16 2.71
C LEU A 201 10.74 0.78 2.57
N LEU A 202 10.77 1.89 3.32
CA LEU A 202 11.91 2.82 3.32
C LEU A 202 13.14 2.27 4.06
N GLN A 203 12.99 1.19 4.83
CA GLN A 203 14.06 0.54 5.60
C GLN A 203 14.67 -0.66 4.88
N LEU A 204 14.02 -1.16 3.82
CA LEU A 204 14.50 -2.25 2.96
C LEU A 204 15.63 -1.78 2.05
#